data_AF-A0A9X1KSY0-F1
#
_entry.id   AF-A0A9X1KSY0-F1
#
_cell.length_a   1.000
_cell.length_b   1.000
_cell.length_c   1.000
_cell.angle_alpha   90.00
_cell.angle_beta   90.00
_cell.angle_gamma   90.00
#
_symmetry.space_group_name_H-M   'P 1'
#
loop_
_entity.id
_entity.type
_entity.pdbx_description
1 polymer ?
#
loop_
_entity_poly.entity_id
_entity_poly.type
_entity_poly.pdbx_seq_one_letter_code
_entity_poly.pdbx_strand_id
1 'polypeptide(L)'
;MKHFLIIIALILASISLSACGERAETPDVPVSEVPADVPVSETQDVHVSDVPADVPFPDTERPVTPNTDTSTPTDHPQTEASGTTEDPTSEAADTTAEIERPQDRSTGRMRPEVMAYRPEFRGIIGDNNRPTVMGKTTGEVEAILGEPRALVRQTAANPEFSREVRIYSPYDEDPTGFYIYFRAGVVVEERMDEFNGLYGSAVLEWFKM
;
A
#
# COMPACT_ATOMS: atom_id res chain seq x y z
N MET A 1 -16.39 -15.81 36.14
CA MET A 1 -17.28 -14.65 36.41
C MET A 1 -16.53 -13.36 36.73
N LYS A 2 -15.51 -13.33 37.62
CA LYS A 2 -14.75 -12.10 37.94
C LYS A 2 -14.10 -11.41 36.72
N HIS A 3 -13.55 -12.17 35.77
CA HIS A 3 -12.94 -11.59 34.57
C HIS A 3 -13.94 -10.96 33.59
N PHE A 4 -15.20 -11.42 33.59
CA PHE A 4 -16.24 -10.88 32.71
C PHE A 4 -16.68 -9.48 33.14
N LEU A 5 -16.72 -9.22 34.45
CA LEU A 5 -17.02 -7.90 35.01
C LEU A 5 -15.92 -6.87 34.70
N ILE A 6 -14.65 -7.29 34.64
CA ILE A 6 -13.52 -6.39 34.31
C ILE A 6 -13.58 -5.95 32.84
N ILE A 7 -13.95 -6.86 31.92
CA ILE A 7 -14.08 -6.55 30.50
C ILE A 7 -15.25 -5.58 30.25
N ILE A 8 -16.39 -5.80 30.91
CA ILE A 8 -17.55 -4.88 30.80
C ILE A 8 -17.21 -3.49 31.35
N ALA A 9 -16.47 -3.41 32.45
CA ALA A 9 -16.05 -2.12 33.01
C ALA A 9 -15.10 -1.35 32.07
N LEU A 10 -14.20 -2.04 31.36
CA LEU A 10 -13.30 -1.43 30.37
C LEU A 10 -14.05 -0.92 29.13
N ILE A 11 -15.06 -1.67 28.65
CA ILE A 11 -15.88 -1.24 27.51
C ILE A 11 -16.74 -0.02 27.86
N LEU A 12 -17.30 0.03 29.08
CA LEU A 12 -18.06 1.19 29.52
C LEU A 12 -17.17 2.44 29.69
N ALA A 13 -15.94 2.28 30.17
CA ALA A 13 -14.99 3.38 30.30
C ALA A 13 -14.57 3.96 28.93
N SER A 14 -14.40 3.13 27.90
CA SER A 14 -14.02 3.62 26.56
C SER A 14 -15.15 4.37 25.85
N ILE A 15 -16.42 4.05 26.11
CA ILE A 15 -17.56 4.78 25.55
C ILE A 15 -17.67 6.20 26.15
N SER A 16 -17.32 6.37 27.44
CA SER A 16 -17.39 7.68 28.10
C SER A 16 -16.35 8.69 27.57
N LEU A 17 -15.22 8.25 27.01
CA LEU A 17 -14.22 9.17 26.44
C LEU A 17 -14.58 9.70 25.04
N SER A 18 -15.55 9.08 24.34
CA SER A 18 -15.96 9.55 23.00
C SER A 18 -17.07 10.61 23.02
N ALA A 19 -17.61 10.96 24.19
CA ALA A 19 -18.74 11.89 24.32
C ALA A 19 -18.34 13.36 24.62
N CYS A 20 -17.06 13.66 24.81
CA CYS A 20 -16.57 15.05 24.89
C CYS A 20 -16.01 15.53 23.54
N GLY A 21 -16.82 15.41 22.50
CA GLY A 21 -16.65 16.20 21.28
C GLY A 21 -17.27 17.56 21.52
N GLU A 22 -16.48 18.48 22.07
CA GLU A 22 -16.82 19.88 22.28
C GLU A 22 -17.19 20.51 20.93
N ARG A 23 -18.50 20.64 20.71
CA ARG A 23 -19.07 21.38 19.59
C ARG A 23 -18.73 22.83 19.81
N ALA A 24 -17.66 23.30 19.17
CA ALA A 24 -17.36 24.72 19.06
C ALA A 24 -18.54 25.41 18.37
N GLU A 25 -19.42 26.02 19.16
CA GLU A 25 -20.31 27.07 18.71
C GLU A 25 -19.44 28.15 18.09
N THR A 26 -19.56 28.32 16.78
CA THR A 26 -19.19 29.55 16.10
C THR A 26 -19.95 30.70 16.78
N PRO A 27 -19.28 31.69 17.38
CA PRO A 27 -19.97 32.88 17.83
C PRO A 27 -20.51 33.60 16.59
N ASP A 28 -21.82 33.84 16.58
CA ASP A 28 -22.47 34.74 15.62
C ASP A 28 -21.74 36.08 15.64
N VAL A 29 -20.92 36.32 14.61
CA VAL A 29 -20.30 37.62 14.39
C VAL A 29 -21.41 38.54 13.89
N PRO A 30 -21.72 39.64 14.59
CA PRO A 30 -22.63 40.64 14.06
C PRO A 30 -22.02 41.21 12.78
N VAL A 31 -22.79 41.15 11.70
CA VAL A 31 -22.51 41.84 10.43
C VAL A 31 -22.40 43.33 10.74
N SER A 32 -21.16 43.79 10.91
CA SER A 32 -20.83 45.20 11.00
C SER A 32 -20.56 45.68 9.57
N GLU A 33 -21.56 46.34 9.00
CA GLU A 33 -21.38 47.19 7.82
C GLU A 33 -20.28 48.22 8.13
N VAL A 34 -19.15 48.14 7.44
CA VAL A 34 -18.12 49.18 7.46
C VAL A 34 -17.79 49.54 6.01
N PRO A 35 -17.62 50.84 5.71
CA PRO A 35 -17.73 51.39 4.37
C PRO A 35 -16.48 51.12 3.52
N ALA A 36 -16.67 51.34 2.22
CA ALA A 36 -15.62 51.51 1.22
C ALA A 36 -14.52 52.49 1.68
N ASP A 37 -13.35 52.29 1.08
CA ASP A 37 -12.15 53.13 1.10
C ASP A 37 -11.14 52.92 2.24
N VAL A 38 -10.16 52.04 1.99
CA VAL A 38 -8.80 52.17 2.54
C VAL A 38 -7.77 51.75 1.46
N PRO A 39 -6.64 52.49 1.31
CA PRO A 39 -5.84 52.51 0.09
C PRO A 39 -4.79 51.41 0.00
N VAL A 40 -4.31 51.23 -1.23
CA VAL A 40 -3.14 50.45 -1.64
C VAL A 40 -1.90 50.87 -0.84
N SER A 41 -1.33 49.93 -0.08
CA SER A 41 0.01 50.05 0.51
C SER A 41 0.97 49.10 -0.19
N GLU A 42 1.77 49.71 -1.06
CA GLU A 42 3.22 49.55 -1.25
C GLU A 42 3.87 48.20 -0.89
N THR A 43 4.40 47.57 -1.94
CA THR A 43 5.33 46.45 -1.94
C THR A 43 6.57 46.72 -1.09
N GLN A 44 6.79 45.93 -0.04
CA GLN A 44 8.09 45.83 0.60
C GLN A 44 8.98 44.85 -0.17
N ASP A 45 9.96 45.41 -0.87
CA ASP A 45 11.15 44.72 -1.36
C ASP A 45 11.91 44.10 -0.17
N VAL A 46 11.89 42.77 -0.08
CA VAL A 46 12.74 42.04 0.86
C VAL A 46 14.15 41.96 0.27
N HIS A 47 15.02 42.74 0.88
CA HIS A 47 16.45 42.80 0.66
C HIS A 47 17.08 41.40 0.85
N VAL A 48 17.74 40.90 -0.19
CA VAL A 48 18.56 39.68 -0.16
C VAL A 48 19.89 40.01 0.51
N SER A 49 20.10 39.53 1.73
CA SER A 49 21.39 39.61 2.41
C SER A 49 22.10 38.25 2.35
N ASP A 50 23.21 38.25 1.62
CA ASP A 50 24.47 37.52 1.84
C ASP A 50 24.40 36.07 2.35
N VAL A 51 24.60 35.13 1.41
CA VAL A 51 24.99 33.74 1.68
C VAL A 51 26.52 33.66 1.70
N PRO A 52 27.16 33.29 2.83
CA PRO A 52 28.60 33.02 2.84
C PRO A 52 28.91 31.72 2.08
N ALA A 53 29.77 31.84 1.08
CA ALA A 53 30.40 30.71 0.40
C ALA A 53 31.59 30.22 1.24
N ASP A 54 31.43 29.08 1.94
CA ASP A 54 32.47 28.06 2.15
C ASP A 54 31.97 27.03 3.17
N VAL A 55 31.41 25.93 2.67
CA VAL A 55 31.29 24.71 3.47
C VAL A 55 31.97 23.60 2.66
N PRO A 56 33.08 23.01 3.14
CA PRO A 56 33.75 21.94 2.46
C PRO A 56 32.86 20.68 2.46
N PHE A 57 32.65 20.13 1.27
CA PHE A 57 31.95 18.88 1.06
C PHE A 57 32.70 17.73 1.78
N PRO A 58 32.03 16.89 2.58
CA PRO A 58 32.65 15.68 3.09
C PRO A 58 32.85 14.66 1.96
N ASP A 59 34.05 14.08 1.92
CA ASP A 59 34.45 13.04 0.98
C ASP A 59 33.43 11.90 0.94
N THR A 60 32.87 11.67 -0.24
CA THR A 60 31.93 10.59 -0.50
C THR A 60 32.69 9.26 -0.52
N GLU A 61 32.54 8.49 0.55
CA GLU A 61 33.04 7.12 0.64
C GLU A 61 32.42 6.26 -0.49
N ARG A 62 33.28 5.51 -1.18
CA ARG A 62 32.90 4.68 -2.32
C ARG A 62 32.07 3.47 -1.86
N PRO A 63 31.05 3.05 -2.62
CA PRO A 63 30.27 1.86 -2.29
C PRO A 63 31.11 0.59 -2.46
N VAL A 64 31.23 -0.18 -1.38
CA VAL A 64 31.79 -1.53 -1.38
C VAL A 64 30.74 -2.48 -1.94
N THR A 65 31.04 -3.13 -3.06
CA THR A 65 30.18 -4.17 -3.65
C THR A 65 30.26 -5.46 -2.82
N PRO A 66 29.14 -6.04 -2.37
CA PRO A 66 29.16 -7.35 -1.71
C PRO A 66 29.32 -8.47 -2.74
N ASN A 67 30.40 -9.25 -2.59
CA ASN A 67 30.57 -10.53 -3.29
C ASN A 67 29.50 -11.52 -2.81
N THR A 68 28.66 -11.99 -3.73
CA THR A 68 27.68 -13.04 -3.46
C THR A 68 28.30 -14.37 -3.86
N ASP A 69 28.94 -15.05 -2.91
CA ASP A 69 29.39 -16.42 -3.11
C ASP A 69 28.20 -17.38 -3.06
N THR A 70 28.14 -18.15 -4.13
CA THR A 70 27.17 -19.18 -4.49
C THR A 70 27.43 -20.47 -3.71
N SER A 71 26.34 -21.15 -3.33
CA SER A 71 26.16 -22.63 -3.29
C SER A 71 25.89 -23.24 -1.92
N THR A 72 24.64 -23.67 -1.72
CA THR A 72 24.35 -24.94 -1.03
C THR A 72 23.09 -25.57 -1.64
N PRO A 73 23.17 -26.69 -2.39
CA PRO A 73 22.02 -27.51 -2.69
C PRO A 73 21.83 -28.52 -1.56
N THR A 74 20.71 -28.44 -0.84
CA THR A 74 20.31 -29.45 0.14
C THR A 74 19.46 -30.51 -0.55
N ASP A 75 20.02 -31.71 -0.63
CA ASP A 75 19.35 -32.97 -0.94
C ASP A 75 18.07 -33.13 -0.12
N HIS A 76 16.96 -33.44 -0.81
CA HIS A 76 15.83 -34.12 -0.19
C HIS A 76 15.55 -35.46 -0.87
N PRO A 77 15.27 -36.51 -0.08
CA PRO A 77 15.33 -37.90 -0.51
C PRO A 77 14.08 -38.39 -1.26
N GLN A 78 14.31 -39.42 -2.06
CA GLN A 78 13.34 -40.27 -2.72
C GLN A 78 12.26 -40.79 -1.76
N THR A 79 11.00 -40.75 -2.20
CA THR A 79 9.92 -41.60 -1.67
C THR A 79 9.47 -42.55 -2.77
N GLU A 80 9.79 -43.83 -2.61
CA GLU A 80 9.27 -44.95 -3.39
C GLU A 80 8.09 -45.62 -2.68
N ALA A 81 7.40 -46.49 -3.44
CA ALA A 81 6.40 -47.50 -3.09
C ALA A 81 4.92 -47.03 -3.15
N SER A 82 4.20 -47.35 -4.22
CA SER A 82 3.65 -48.67 -4.62
C SER A 82 2.24 -48.90 -4.05
N GLY A 83 1.28 -48.90 -4.96
CA GLY A 83 -0.11 -49.26 -4.70
C GLY A 83 -0.77 -49.70 -6.01
N THR A 84 -0.39 -50.89 -6.49
CA THR A 84 -1.04 -51.63 -7.56
C THR A 84 -2.46 -52.01 -7.11
N THR A 85 -3.47 -51.71 -7.93
CA THR A 85 -4.78 -52.37 -7.86
C THR A 85 -5.17 -52.69 -9.29
N GLU A 86 -5.00 -53.95 -9.64
CA GLU A 86 -5.58 -54.57 -10.83
C GLU A 86 -7.03 -54.96 -10.49
N ASP A 87 -7.98 -54.63 -11.35
CA ASP A 87 -9.21 -55.41 -11.50
C ASP A 87 -9.60 -55.42 -12.99
N PRO A 88 -9.86 -56.58 -13.62
CA PRO A 88 -10.05 -56.67 -15.06
C PRO A 88 -11.53 -56.79 -15.48
N THR A 89 -11.78 -56.34 -16.71
CA THR A 89 -12.83 -56.80 -17.66
C THR A 89 -14.27 -56.32 -17.46
N SER A 90 -14.76 -55.50 -18.40
CA SER A 90 -15.87 -55.93 -19.27
C SER A 90 -16.06 -54.96 -20.44
N GLU A 91 -16.03 -55.53 -21.64
CA GLU A 91 -16.53 -54.99 -22.92
C GLU A 91 -17.92 -54.38 -22.82
N ALA A 92 -18.10 -53.24 -23.50
CA ALA A 92 -19.25 -53.01 -24.37
C ALA A 92 -18.86 -51.94 -25.40
N ALA A 93 -18.81 -52.36 -26.66
CA ALA A 93 -18.68 -51.47 -27.81
C ALA A 93 -19.93 -50.61 -27.95
N ASP A 94 -19.77 -49.30 -28.13
CA ASP A 94 -20.78 -48.50 -28.79
C ASP A 94 -20.15 -47.51 -29.77
N THR A 95 -20.72 -47.52 -30.97
CA THR A 95 -20.19 -46.91 -32.19
C THR A 95 -20.60 -45.44 -32.19
N THR A 96 -19.66 -44.53 -31.87
CA THR A 96 -19.91 -43.10 -32.04
C THR A 96 -19.25 -42.64 -33.34
N ALA A 97 -20.09 -42.32 -34.32
CA ALA A 97 -19.69 -41.72 -35.58
C ALA A 97 -18.89 -40.43 -35.31
N GLU A 98 -17.64 -40.44 -35.76
CA GLU A 98 -16.73 -39.31 -35.80
C GLU A 98 -17.24 -38.31 -36.84
N ILE A 99 -18.14 -37.42 -36.40
CA ILE A 99 -18.44 -36.19 -37.12
C ILE A 99 -17.25 -35.28 -36.85
N GLU A 100 -16.32 -35.20 -37.82
CA GLU A 100 -15.30 -34.17 -37.93
C GLU A 100 -15.98 -32.80 -37.92
N ARG A 101 -16.22 -32.27 -36.72
CA ARG A 101 -16.45 -30.85 -36.55
C ARG A 101 -15.15 -30.16 -36.92
N PRO A 102 -15.17 -29.11 -37.77
CA PRO A 102 -13.99 -28.32 -38.02
C PRO A 102 -13.48 -27.83 -36.67
N GLN A 103 -12.34 -28.38 -36.23
CA GLN A 103 -11.55 -27.82 -35.16
C GLN A 103 -11.17 -26.43 -35.63
N ASP A 104 -11.96 -25.45 -35.23
CA ASP A 104 -11.59 -24.05 -35.17
C ASP A 104 -10.36 -23.99 -34.26
N ARG A 105 -9.19 -24.22 -34.86
CA ARG A 105 -7.89 -23.95 -34.28
C ARG A 105 -7.76 -22.43 -34.25
N SER A 106 -8.58 -21.81 -33.39
CA SER A 106 -8.18 -20.65 -32.65
C SER A 106 -6.83 -21.02 -32.05
N THR A 107 -5.76 -20.57 -32.69
CA THR A 107 -4.45 -20.49 -32.10
C THR A 107 -4.63 -19.61 -30.87
N GLY A 108 -5.01 -20.26 -29.76
CA GLY A 108 -5.30 -19.70 -28.46
C GLY A 108 -4.01 -19.14 -27.87
N ARG A 109 -3.47 -18.11 -28.50
CA ARG A 109 -2.75 -17.08 -27.80
C ARG A 109 -3.82 -16.46 -26.90
N MET A 110 -4.00 -17.06 -25.73
CA MET A 110 -4.65 -16.42 -24.60
C MET A 110 -3.97 -15.06 -24.50
N ARG A 111 -4.64 -14.05 -25.01
CA ARG A 111 -4.20 -12.67 -24.87
C ARG A 111 -4.13 -12.51 -23.36
N PRO A 112 -2.97 -12.18 -22.76
CA PRO A 112 -2.90 -12.00 -21.33
C PRO A 112 -4.01 -11.02 -20.98
N GLU A 113 -4.97 -11.46 -20.16
CA GLU A 113 -5.99 -10.58 -19.63
C GLU A 113 -5.22 -9.52 -18.85
N VAL A 114 -5.11 -8.35 -19.46
CA VAL A 114 -4.53 -7.19 -18.79
C VAL A 114 -5.54 -6.86 -17.71
N MET A 115 -5.27 -7.33 -16.49
CA MET A 115 -6.03 -7.01 -15.30
C MET A 115 -6.21 -5.50 -15.25
N ALA A 116 -7.46 -5.04 -15.34
CA ALA A 116 -7.74 -3.62 -15.35
C ALA A 116 -7.58 -3.08 -13.94
N TYR A 117 -6.76 -2.03 -13.78
CA TYR A 117 -6.72 -1.28 -12.53
C TYR A 117 -8.10 -0.78 -12.15
N ARG A 118 -8.38 -0.81 -10.85
CA ARG A 118 -9.54 -0.12 -10.30
C ARG A 118 -9.52 1.37 -10.69
N PRO A 119 -10.69 2.01 -10.87
CA PRO A 119 -10.78 3.38 -11.38
C PRO A 119 -9.96 4.40 -10.61
N GLU A 120 -9.84 4.24 -9.28
CA GLU A 120 -9.12 5.15 -8.37
C GLU A 120 -7.62 5.20 -8.69
N PHE A 121 -7.06 4.09 -9.16
CA PHE A 121 -5.64 4.00 -9.52
C PHE A 121 -5.32 4.70 -10.84
N ARG A 122 -6.30 4.93 -11.71
CA ARG A 122 -6.07 5.57 -13.02
C ARG A 122 -5.50 6.97 -12.89
N GLY A 123 -5.82 7.68 -11.81
CA GLY A 123 -5.31 9.02 -11.53
C GLY A 123 -3.84 9.09 -11.14
N ILE A 124 -3.20 7.94 -10.87
CA ILE A 124 -1.81 7.86 -10.42
C ILE A 124 -0.93 7.03 -11.35
N ILE A 125 -1.46 6.53 -12.47
CA ILE A 125 -0.65 5.80 -13.46
C ILE A 125 0.29 6.79 -14.14
N GLY A 126 1.59 6.66 -13.87
CA GLY A 126 2.64 7.46 -14.50
C GLY A 126 2.96 7.00 -15.93
N ASP A 127 3.94 7.67 -16.55
CA ASP A 127 4.35 7.47 -17.95
C ASP A 127 4.82 6.03 -18.27
N ASN A 128 5.27 5.30 -17.25
CA ASN A 128 5.71 3.90 -17.34
C ASN A 128 4.56 2.89 -17.16
N ASN A 129 3.31 3.35 -17.16
CA ASN A 129 2.12 2.54 -16.90
C ASN A 129 2.16 1.86 -15.52
N ARG A 130 2.80 2.49 -14.52
CA ARG A 130 2.78 2.06 -13.12
C ARG A 130 2.16 3.13 -12.22
N PRO A 131 1.34 2.74 -11.24
CA PRO A 131 0.82 3.68 -10.26
C PRO A 131 1.97 4.26 -9.43
N THR A 132 2.01 5.59 -9.27
CA THR A 132 3.00 6.29 -8.45
C THR A 132 2.40 7.43 -7.65
N VAL A 133 2.76 7.51 -6.37
CA VAL A 133 2.34 8.55 -5.42
C VAL A 133 3.53 9.14 -4.65
N MET A 134 4.74 8.96 -5.16
CA MET A 134 5.97 9.43 -4.54
C MET A 134 5.90 10.92 -4.17
N GLY A 135 6.33 11.25 -2.94
CA GLY A 135 6.35 12.61 -2.42
C GLY A 135 4.99 13.20 -2.05
N LYS A 136 3.87 12.49 -2.29
CA LYS A 136 2.55 12.94 -1.83
C LYS A 136 2.41 12.81 -0.33
N THR A 137 1.59 13.67 0.25
CA THR A 137 1.20 13.60 1.66
C THR A 137 0.16 12.50 1.88
N THR A 138 0.03 12.07 3.14
CA THR A 138 -1.00 11.11 3.56
C THR A 138 -2.42 11.52 3.12
N GLY A 139 -2.77 12.80 3.27
CA GLY A 139 -4.10 13.30 2.89
C GLY A 139 -4.32 13.32 1.37
N GLU A 140 -3.29 13.63 0.58
CA GLU A 140 -3.38 13.57 -0.89
C GLU A 140 -3.57 12.15 -1.39
N VAL A 141 -2.85 11.18 -0.81
CA VAL A 141 -3.01 9.76 -1.18
C VAL A 141 -4.42 9.27 -0.85
N GLU A 142 -4.95 9.64 0.31
CA GLU A 142 -6.31 9.29 0.72
C GLU A 142 -7.38 9.93 -0.16
N ALA A 143 -7.18 11.18 -0.59
CA ALA A 143 -8.09 11.85 -1.52
C ALA A 143 -8.14 11.18 -2.90
N ILE A 144 -7.05 10.54 -3.32
CA ILE A 144 -6.96 9.89 -4.65
C ILE A 144 -7.40 8.42 -4.59
N LEU A 145 -6.90 7.66 -3.63
CA LEU A 145 -7.08 6.22 -3.53
C LEU A 145 -8.17 5.79 -2.55
N GLY A 146 -8.68 6.73 -1.75
CA GLY A 146 -9.65 6.45 -0.70
C GLY A 146 -9.03 5.77 0.52
N GLU A 147 -9.85 4.99 1.21
CA GLU A 147 -9.48 4.27 2.42
C GLU A 147 -8.60 3.05 2.10
N PRO A 148 -7.46 2.86 2.81
CA PRO A 148 -6.61 1.70 2.60
C PRO A 148 -7.27 0.42 3.12
N ARG A 149 -6.97 -0.72 2.48
CA ARG A 149 -7.41 -2.04 2.94
C ARG A 149 -6.77 -2.43 4.27
N ALA A 150 -5.52 -2.01 4.48
CA ALA A 150 -4.81 -2.18 5.74
C ALA A 150 -3.90 -0.98 6.01
N LEU A 151 -3.79 -0.63 7.29
CA LEU A 151 -3.00 0.47 7.79
C LEU A 151 -2.15 -0.02 8.97
N VAL A 152 -0.84 0.21 8.91
CA VAL A 152 0.08 -0.03 10.02
C VAL A 152 0.81 1.27 10.31
N ARG A 153 0.72 1.75 11.56
CA ARG A 153 1.31 3.03 11.95
C ARG A 153 2.13 2.88 13.23
N GLN A 154 3.33 3.46 13.21
CA GLN A 154 4.18 3.65 14.38
C GLN A 154 4.30 5.15 14.65
N THR A 155 3.66 5.60 15.72
CA THR A 155 3.74 6.99 16.18
C THR A 155 4.95 7.15 17.08
N ALA A 156 5.87 8.04 16.72
CA ALA A 156 7.00 8.43 17.54
C ALA A 156 6.72 9.76 18.25
N ALA A 157 7.47 10.05 19.32
CA ALA A 157 7.37 11.34 20.01
C ALA A 157 7.78 12.52 19.11
N ASN A 158 8.78 12.32 18.23
CA ASN A 158 9.09 13.26 17.16
C ASN A 158 8.33 12.83 15.88
N PRO A 159 7.49 13.70 15.31
CA PRO A 159 6.72 13.40 14.09
C PRO A 159 7.60 13.02 12.89
N GLU A 160 8.84 13.51 12.81
CA GLU A 160 9.78 13.18 11.72
C GLU A 160 10.17 11.69 11.67
N PHE A 161 10.10 11.01 12.82
CA PHE A 161 10.35 9.57 12.92
C PHE A 161 9.07 8.74 12.89
N SER A 162 7.90 9.38 12.73
CA SER A 162 6.64 8.65 12.56
C SER A 162 6.64 7.94 11.22
N ARG A 163 6.21 6.69 11.26
CA ARG A 163 6.25 5.75 10.16
C ARG A 163 4.88 5.16 9.95
N GLU A 164 4.46 5.05 8.70
CA GLU A 164 3.15 4.54 8.35
C GLU A 164 3.23 3.75 7.05
N VAL A 165 2.52 2.63 6.97
CA VAL A 165 2.41 1.82 5.76
C VAL A 165 0.92 1.64 5.48
N ARG A 166 0.52 2.04 4.27
CA ARG A 166 -0.83 1.82 3.75
C ARG A 166 -0.79 0.78 2.65
N ILE A 167 -1.78 -0.09 2.64
CA ILE A 167 -1.90 -1.17 1.66
C ILE A 167 -3.23 -1.00 0.93
N TYR A 168 -3.17 -0.88 -0.39
CA TYR A 168 -4.33 -0.78 -1.26
C TYR A 168 -4.39 -2.00 -2.20
N SER A 169 -5.57 -2.37 -2.68
CA SER A 169 -5.73 -3.44 -3.67
C SER A 169 -6.03 -2.83 -5.05
N PRO A 170 -5.03 -2.73 -5.96
CA PRO A 170 -5.21 -2.17 -7.30
C PRO A 170 -6.19 -2.96 -8.18
N TYR A 171 -6.45 -4.23 -7.85
CA TYR A 171 -7.31 -5.13 -8.59
C TYR A 171 -8.34 -5.77 -7.65
N ASP A 172 -9.49 -6.16 -8.19
CA ASP A 172 -10.58 -6.76 -7.40
C ASP A 172 -10.39 -8.28 -7.19
N GLU A 173 -9.83 -8.98 -8.18
CA GLU A 173 -9.73 -10.45 -8.19
C GLU A 173 -8.31 -10.98 -7.92
N ASP A 174 -7.32 -10.09 -7.79
CA ASP A 174 -5.92 -10.44 -7.65
C ASP A 174 -5.38 -10.02 -6.27
N PRO A 175 -4.59 -10.88 -5.60
CA PRO A 175 -4.05 -10.59 -4.27
C PRO A 175 -2.94 -9.53 -4.26
N THR A 176 -2.54 -8.98 -5.40
CA THR A 176 -1.55 -7.89 -5.45
C THR A 176 -1.99 -6.71 -4.60
N GLY A 177 -1.12 -6.31 -3.68
CA GLY A 177 -1.19 -5.10 -2.88
C GLY A 177 -0.26 -4.01 -3.42
N PHE A 178 -0.72 -2.77 -3.33
CA PHE A 178 0.09 -1.58 -3.51
C PHE A 178 0.44 -1.02 -2.13
N TYR A 179 1.70 -1.22 -1.74
CA TYR A 179 2.28 -0.83 -0.47
C TYR A 179 2.88 0.57 -0.59
N ILE A 180 2.44 1.47 0.27
CA ILE A 180 2.87 2.87 0.29
C ILE A 180 3.46 3.17 1.65
N TYR A 181 4.74 3.52 1.69
CA TYR A 181 5.50 3.78 2.91
C TYR A 181 5.63 5.27 3.13
N PHE A 182 5.19 5.74 4.28
CA PHE A 182 5.20 7.13 4.70
C PHE A 182 6.21 7.34 5.81
N ARG A 183 7.06 8.36 5.67
CA ARG A 183 7.88 8.89 6.76
C ARG A 183 7.50 10.36 6.95
N ALA A 184 7.26 10.78 8.18
CA ALA A 184 6.84 12.14 8.50
C ALA A 184 5.59 12.61 7.72
N GLY A 185 4.67 11.68 7.39
CA GLY A 185 3.45 11.97 6.65
C GLY A 185 3.60 12.14 5.13
N VAL A 186 4.78 11.82 4.57
CA VAL A 186 5.08 11.92 3.13
C VAL A 186 5.50 10.56 2.59
N VAL A 187 5.06 10.22 1.37
CA VAL A 187 5.46 8.98 0.68
C VAL A 187 6.95 9.00 0.36
N VAL A 188 7.69 8.05 0.93
CA VAL A 188 9.13 7.87 0.71
C VAL A 188 9.47 6.64 -0.11
N GLU A 189 8.57 5.66 -0.17
CA GLU A 189 8.74 4.43 -0.92
C GLU A 189 7.37 3.86 -1.31
N GLU A 190 7.31 3.19 -2.45
CA GLU A 190 6.14 2.48 -2.94
C GLU A 190 6.55 1.15 -3.58
N ARG A 191 5.72 0.12 -3.41
CA ARG A 191 5.99 -1.22 -3.92
C ARG A 191 4.69 -1.93 -4.30
N MET A 192 4.74 -2.73 -5.34
CA MET A 192 3.67 -3.63 -5.72
C MET A 192 4.13 -5.06 -5.43
N ASP A 193 3.37 -5.79 -4.61
CA ASP A 193 3.71 -7.14 -4.18
C ASP A 193 2.45 -7.91 -3.79
N GLU A 194 2.53 -9.23 -3.67
CA GLU A 194 1.38 -10.03 -3.22
C GLU A 194 1.04 -9.71 -1.75
N PHE A 195 -0.24 -9.50 -1.46
CA PHE A 195 -0.73 -9.27 -0.10
C PHE A 195 -1.16 -10.58 0.54
N ASN A 196 -0.22 -11.22 1.25
CA ASN A 196 -0.44 -12.44 2.03
C ASN A 196 -0.84 -12.17 3.49
N GLY A 197 -1.31 -10.95 3.79
CA GLY A 197 -1.59 -10.47 5.15
C GLY A 197 -0.39 -9.79 5.81
N LEU A 198 -0.54 -9.41 7.08
CA LEU A 198 0.51 -8.69 7.83
C LEU A 198 1.58 -9.61 8.41
N TYR A 199 1.27 -10.89 8.62
CA TYR A 199 2.17 -11.86 9.25
C TYR A 199 3.28 -12.27 8.28
N GLY A 200 4.54 -12.08 8.65
CA GLY A 200 5.68 -12.37 7.77
C GLY A 200 5.85 -11.40 6.59
N SER A 201 5.09 -10.29 6.56
CA SER A 201 5.21 -9.30 5.49
C SER A 201 6.45 -8.42 5.66
N ALA A 202 7.02 -7.98 4.53
CA ALA A 202 8.12 -7.01 4.49
C ALA A 202 7.78 -5.69 5.22
N VAL A 203 6.50 -5.41 5.44
CA VAL A 203 6.01 -4.28 6.24
C VAL A 203 6.63 -4.28 7.64
N LEU A 204 6.71 -5.43 8.30
CA LEU A 204 7.27 -5.50 9.66
C LEU A 204 8.78 -5.30 9.69
N GLU A 205 9.50 -5.65 8.63
CA GLU A 205 10.94 -5.44 8.53
C GLU A 205 11.28 -3.97 8.38
N TRP A 206 10.46 -3.21 7.65
CA TRP A 206 10.64 -1.77 7.46
C TRP A 206 10.56 -0.97 8.77
N PHE A 207 9.77 -1.43 9.76
CA PHE A 207 9.72 -0.80 11.09
C PHE A 207 10.90 -1.16 12.00
N LYS A 208 11.74 -2.15 11.64
CA LYS A 208 12.94 -2.53 12.40
C LYS A 208 14.19 -1.72 12.02
N MET A 209 14.21 -1.16 10.80
CA MET A 209 15.29 -0.32 10.30
C MET A 209 15.33 1.03 11.01
#